data_AF-A0A6C1QNF0-F1
#
_entry.id   AF-A0A6C1QNF0-F1
#
_cell.length_a   1.000
_cell.length_b   1.000
_cell.length_c   1.000
_cell.angle_alpha   90.00
_cell.angle_beta   90.00
_cell.angle_gamma   90.00
#
_symmetry.space_group_name_H-M   'P 1'
#
loop_
_entity.id
_entity.type
_entity.pdbx_description
1 polymer ?
#
loop_
_entity_poly.entity_id
_entity_poly.type
_entity_poly.pdbx_seq_one_letter_code
_entity_poly.pdbx_strand_id
1 'polypeptide(L)'
;MKQVFSKAAMALLVLGLLSATGCASVQTREDLQPDDRWVYTVRELPGGSERLRGELRFRNSRLPDYFSEVVIGERRFAMSLRAASGPYEGYREDQGFSFERTIGELKTLRPQTGEPGALPASARRRGWYLGGLHERRPDTPDDWIWVRRENLEAWVNPRRVEAFATSYQLGAMNAPTQPRVQFMFSYGVRR
;
A
#
# COMPACT_ATOMS: atom_id res chain seq x y z
N MET A 1 60.95 1.70 -29.41
CA MET A 1 60.61 2.34 -30.70
C MET A 1 60.90 1.38 -31.84
N LYS A 2 59.94 1.20 -32.76
CA LYS A 2 60.04 0.83 -34.20
C LYS A 2 58.87 -0.05 -34.61
N GLN A 3 57.89 0.55 -35.29
CA GLN A 3 56.97 -0.16 -36.18
C GLN A 3 57.70 -0.51 -37.48
N VAL A 4 57.32 -1.60 -38.14
CA VAL A 4 57.36 -1.71 -39.61
C VAL A 4 56.06 -2.40 -40.07
N PHE A 5 55.49 -1.89 -41.16
CA PHE A 5 54.17 -2.25 -41.68
C PHE A 5 54.20 -3.36 -42.75
N SER A 6 53.17 -4.20 -42.73
CA SER A 6 52.27 -4.56 -43.86
C SER A 6 52.79 -5.08 -45.21
N LYS A 7 52.16 -6.17 -45.69
CA LYS A 7 51.49 -6.33 -47.02
C LYS A 7 50.73 -7.68 -47.03
N ALA A 8 49.41 -7.69 -47.24
CA ALA A 8 48.69 -7.92 -48.53
C ALA A 8 48.79 -9.39 -49.04
N ALA A 9 47.77 -10.07 -49.59
CA ALA A 9 46.45 -9.69 -50.12
C ALA A 9 45.44 -10.88 -49.90
N MET A 10 44.12 -10.73 -49.72
CA MET A 10 43.00 -10.33 -50.61
C MET A 10 42.46 -11.45 -51.55
N ALA A 11 41.10 -11.48 -51.67
CA ALA A 11 40.22 -12.31 -52.54
C ALA A 11 39.84 -13.74 -52.04
N LEU A 12 38.64 -14.31 -52.30
CA LEU A 12 37.29 -13.83 -52.70
C LEU A 12 36.26 -14.90 -52.22
N LEU A 13 35.14 -14.60 -51.51
CA LEU A 13 33.78 -14.23 -51.98
C LEU A 13 33.03 -15.25 -52.87
N VAL A 14 31.97 -15.93 -52.34
CA VAL A 14 30.70 -16.30 -53.03
C VAL A 14 29.54 -16.35 -52.01
N LEU A 15 28.33 -15.94 -52.43
CA LEU A 15 27.08 -15.83 -51.65
C LEU A 15 26.36 -17.17 -51.40
N GLY A 16 25.56 -17.22 -50.33
CA GLY A 16 24.41 -18.11 -50.13
C GLY A 16 23.26 -17.35 -49.46
N LEU A 17 22.02 -17.54 -49.91
CA LEU A 17 20.89 -16.63 -49.62
C LEU A 17 20.22 -16.82 -48.24
N LEU A 18 19.53 -15.74 -47.83
CA LEU A 18 18.33 -15.63 -46.98
C LEU A 18 17.72 -16.96 -46.47
N SER A 19 17.27 -17.05 -45.20
CA SER A 19 15.97 -16.46 -44.83
C SER A 19 15.70 -16.41 -43.32
N ALA A 20 14.69 -15.62 -42.94
CA ALA A 20 13.96 -15.63 -41.67
C ALA A 20 14.72 -15.18 -40.40
N THR A 21 14.70 -13.86 -40.19
CA THR A 21 14.72 -13.21 -38.86
C THR A 21 13.48 -13.60 -38.05
N GLY A 22 13.41 -14.86 -37.64
CA GLY A 22 12.57 -15.30 -36.55
C GLY A 22 13.21 -14.87 -35.23
N CYS A 23 13.06 -13.60 -34.86
CA CYS A 23 13.36 -13.16 -33.50
C CYS A 23 12.37 -13.84 -32.54
N ALA A 24 12.66 -15.07 -32.17
CA ALA A 24 12.10 -15.70 -31.00
C ALA A 24 12.54 -14.85 -29.81
N SER A 25 11.71 -13.88 -29.43
CA SER A 25 11.75 -13.28 -28.12
C SER A 25 11.49 -14.41 -27.13
N VAL A 26 12.58 -15.02 -26.67
CA VAL A 26 12.60 -15.76 -25.43
C VAL A 26 12.19 -14.73 -24.39
N GLN A 27 10.88 -14.67 -24.12
CA GLN A 27 10.36 -14.08 -22.92
C GLN A 27 10.95 -14.91 -21.81
N THR A 28 12.10 -14.47 -21.30
CA THR A 28 12.62 -14.92 -20.03
C THR A 28 11.49 -14.65 -19.07
N ARG A 29 10.81 -15.74 -18.71
CA ARG A 29 9.87 -15.80 -17.60
C ARG A 29 10.72 -15.67 -16.36
N GLU A 30 11.24 -14.45 -16.14
CA GLU A 30 11.70 -14.02 -14.83
C GLU A 30 10.53 -14.34 -13.90
N ASP A 31 10.76 -15.30 -13.02
CA ASP A 31 9.81 -15.61 -11.98
C ASP A 31 9.60 -14.30 -11.22
N LEU A 32 8.45 -13.68 -11.46
CA LEU A 32 7.97 -12.48 -10.78
C LEU A 32 7.71 -12.87 -9.32
N GLN A 33 8.81 -13.03 -8.58
CA GLN A 33 8.83 -13.22 -7.15
C GLN A 33 8.01 -12.04 -6.60
N PRO A 34 6.87 -12.30 -5.94
CA PRO A 34 5.95 -11.24 -5.57
C PRO A 34 6.72 -10.28 -4.67
N ASP A 35 6.86 -9.03 -5.11
CA ASP A 35 7.58 -8.02 -4.36
C ASP A 35 6.84 -7.80 -3.04
N ASP A 36 7.48 -8.22 -1.94
CA ASP A 36 6.96 -8.11 -0.57
C ASP A 36 7.04 -6.67 -0.05
N ARG A 37 7.46 -5.72 -0.89
CA ARG A 37 7.48 -4.30 -0.58
C ARG A 37 6.14 -3.64 -0.89
N TRP A 38 5.86 -2.61 -0.10
CA TRP A 38 4.78 -1.68 -0.34
C TRP A 38 5.12 -0.70 -1.45
N VAL A 39 4.21 -0.56 -2.42
CA VAL A 39 4.33 0.39 -3.52
C VAL A 39 3.27 1.47 -3.35
N TYR A 40 3.70 2.73 -3.34
CA TYR A 40 2.83 3.90 -3.41
C TYR A 40 2.86 4.45 -4.83
N THR A 41 1.69 4.61 -5.46
CA THR A 41 1.56 5.24 -6.79
C THR A 41 0.52 6.35 -6.75
N VAL A 42 0.84 7.50 -7.33
CA VAL A 42 -0.17 8.49 -7.72
C VAL A 42 -0.59 8.18 -9.15
N ARG A 43 -1.91 8.10 -9.41
CA ARG A 43 -2.48 7.81 -10.72
C ARG A 43 -3.41 8.94 -11.15
N GLU A 44 -3.41 9.27 -12.44
CA GLU A 44 -4.43 10.13 -13.02
C GLU A 44 -5.75 9.38 -13.15
N LEU A 45 -6.87 10.06 -12.89
CA LEU A 45 -8.22 9.50 -13.00
C LEU A 45 -8.95 10.04 -14.24
N PRO A 46 -9.79 9.22 -14.90
CA PRO A 46 -10.65 9.70 -15.98
C PRO A 46 -11.59 10.84 -15.54
N GLY A 47 -11.90 11.74 -16.48
CA GLY A 47 -12.90 12.80 -16.29
C GLY A 47 -12.37 14.21 -16.05
N GLY A 48 -11.09 14.48 -16.36
CA GLY A 48 -10.51 15.82 -16.39
C GLY A 48 -9.01 15.78 -16.13
N SER A 49 -8.26 16.67 -16.81
CA SER A 49 -6.88 16.97 -16.43
C SER A 49 -6.80 17.34 -14.95
N GLU A 50 -5.70 16.98 -14.29
CA GLU A 50 -5.41 17.19 -12.86
C GLU A 50 -6.03 16.23 -11.84
N ARG A 51 -7.01 15.36 -12.18
CA ARG A 51 -7.56 14.41 -11.19
C ARG A 51 -6.51 13.37 -10.79
N LEU A 52 -6.06 13.38 -9.54
CA LEU A 52 -5.01 12.49 -9.01
C LEU A 52 -5.53 11.58 -7.89
N ARG A 53 -5.06 10.34 -7.85
CA ARG A 53 -5.37 9.36 -6.80
C ARG A 53 -4.13 8.72 -6.21
N GLY A 54 -3.95 8.82 -4.89
CA GLY A 54 -2.96 8.07 -4.13
C GLY A 54 -3.41 6.64 -3.86
N GLU A 55 -2.70 5.65 -4.39
CA GLU A 55 -2.93 4.23 -4.14
C GLU A 55 -1.74 3.58 -3.42
N LEU A 56 -2.01 2.88 -2.32
CA LEU A 56 -1.08 1.96 -1.67
C LEU A 56 -1.33 0.53 -2.18
N ARG A 57 -0.26 -0.22 -2.46
CA ARG A 57 -0.33 -1.60 -2.95
C ARG A 57 0.69 -2.49 -2.24
N PHE A 58 0.30 -3.72 -1.93
CA PHE A 58 1.18 -4.76 -1.38
C PHE A 58 1.03 -6.01 -2.25
N ARG A 59 2.14 -6.57 -2.77
CA ARG A 59 2.10 -7.71 -3.70
C ARG A 59 1.07 -7.56 -4.82
N ASN A 60 1.05 -6.41 -5.48
CA ASN A 60 0.06 -5.98 -6.49
C ASN A 60 -1.42 -5.83 -6.03
N SER A 61 -1.81 -6.25 -4.83
CA SER A 61 -3.13 -5.99 -4.25
C SER A 61 -3.23 -4.54 -3.75
N ARG A 62 -4.29 -3.82 -4.14
CA ARG A 62 -4.52 -2.45 -3.65
C ARG A 62 -5.05 -2.48 -2.23
N LEU A 63 -4.48 -1.66 -1.35
CA LEU A 63 -5.05 -1.38 -0.04
C LEU A 63 -6.38 -0.63 -0.21
N PRO A 64 -7.53 -1.14 0.27
CA PRO A 64 -8.79 -0.42 0.16
C PRO A 64 -8.78 0.85 1.04
N ASP A 65 -9.70 1.76 0.74
CA ASP A 65 -9.83 3.06 1.43
C ASP A 65 -10.51 2.88 2.82
N TYR A 66 -10.07 1.95 3.66
CA TYR A 66 -10.68 1.66 4.98
C TYR A 66 -10.17 2.56 6.12
N PHE A 67 -8.95 3.08 6.00
CA PHE A 67 -8.23 3.70 7.11
C PHE A 67 -8.03 5.19 6.87
N SER A 68 -8.19 5.99 7.93
CA SER A 68 -7.89 7.43 7.89
C SER A 68 -6.38 7.69 7.83
N GLU A 69 -5.57 6.79 8.37
CA GLU A 69 -4.12 6.87 8.38
C GLU A 69 -3.51 5.47 8.34
N VAL A 70 -2.38 5.34 7.64
CA VAL A 70 -1.59 4.12 7.50
C VAL A 70 -0.12 4.49 7.66
N VAL A 71 0.62 3.75 8.49
CA VAL A 71 2.08 3.91 8.64
C VAL A 71 2.75 2.61 8.22
N ILE A 72 3.76 2.75 7.34
CA ILE A 72 4.47 1.66 6.69
C ILE A 72 5.97 1.90 6.88
N GLY A 73 6.55 1.26 7.90
CA GLY A 73 7.88 1.62 8.41
C GLY A 73 7.94 3.11 8.74
N GLU A 74 8.93 3.81 8.16
CA GLU A 74 9.17 5.24 8.36
C GLU A 74 8.20 6.19 7.63
N ARG A 75 7.18 5.68 6.91
CA ARG A 75 6.33 6.50 6.02
C ARG A 75 4.89 6.54 6.49
N ARG A 76 4.32 7.74 6.59
CA ARG A 76 2.91 7.97 6.91
C ARG A 76 2.11 8.33 5.66
N PHE A 77 0.90 7.77 5.56
CA PHE A 77 -0.09 8.10 4.56
C PHE A 77 -1.44 8.44 5.21
N ALA A 78 -2.01 9.60 4.88
CA ALA A 78 -3.31 10.04 5.35
C ALA A 78 -4.36 9.95 4.23
N MET A 79 -5.56 9.46 4.53
CA MET A 79 -6.65 9.38 3.55
C MET A 79 -7.27 10.75 3.30
N SER A 80 -7.06 11.28 2.10
CA SER A 80 -7.77 12.42 1.56
C SER A 80 -9.09 11.93 0.96
N LEU A 81 -10.17 12.01 1.74
CA LEU A 81 -11.52 11.95 1.20
C LEU A 81 -11.76 13.17 0.31
N ARG A 82 -12.62 13.01 -0.69
CA ARG A 82 -12.95 14.09 -1.64
C ARG A 82 -13.65 15.24 -0.92
N ALA A 83 -12.88 16.23 -0.47
CA ALA A 83 -13.40 17.56 -0.21
C ALA A 83 -13.83 18.21 -1.53
N ALA A 84 -14.79 19.14 -1.49
CA ALA A 84 -15.33 19.79 -2.68
C ALA A 84 -14.34 20.74 -3.41
N SER A 85 -13.10 20.85 -2.93
CA SER A 85 -12.14 21.92 -3.24
C SER A 85 -10.77 21.46 -3.75
N GLY A 86 -10.56 20.17 -4.03
CA GLY A 86 -9.24 19.67 -4.47
C GLY A 86 -9.32 18.53 -5.50
N PRO A 87 -8.33 18.42 -6.42
CA PRO A 87 -8.34 17.42 -7.48
C PRO A 87 -7.78 16.05 -7.05
N TYR A 88 -7.40 15.90 -5.78
CA TYR A 88 -6.71 14.72 -5.24
C TYR A 88 -7.60 13.89 -4.31
N GLU A 89 -7.62 12.57 -4.49
CA GLU A 89 -8.30 11.59 -3.62
C GLU A 89 -7.37 10.44 -3.19
N GLY A 90 -7.73 9.72 -2.13
CA GLY A 90 -6.99 8.53 -1.67
C GLY A 90 -5.86 8.84 -0.69
N TYR A 91 -4.91 7.92 -0.55
CA TYR A 91 -3.84 7.99 0.45
C TYR A 91 -2.72 8.96 0.03
N ARG A 92 -2.59 10.10 0.72
CA ARG A 92 -1.49 11.06 0.55
C ARG A 92 -0.35 10.79 1.51
N GLU A 93 0.86 10.66 0.99
CA GLU A 93 2.07 10.61 1.80
C GLU A 93 2.35 11.94 2.51
N ASP A 94 2.67 11.86 3.80
CA ASP A 94 3.09 12.99 4.62
C ASP A 94 4.63 13.09 4.65
N GLN A 95 5.16 14.08 3.93
CA GLN A 95 6.60 14.36 3.82
C GLN A 95 7.21 14.95 5.12
N GLY A 96 6.39 15.42 6.06
CA GLY A 96 6.86 15.95 7.35
C GLY A 96 6.95 14.90 8.46
N PHE A 97 6.47 13.69 8.22
CA PHE A 97 6.45 12.61 9.20
C PHE A 97 7.86 12.09 9.54
N SER A 98 8.05 11.73 10.79
CA SER A 98 9.24 11.04 11.29
C SER A 98 8.78 10.07 12.37
N PHE A 99 9.02 8.77 12.16
CA PHE A 99 8.51 7.73 13.06
C PHE A 99 9.05 7.93 14.47
N GLU A 100 10.37 7.97 14.65
CA GLU A 100 11.02 8.14 15.96
C GLU A 100 10.49 9.34 16.74
N ARG A 101 10.35 10.50 16.08
CA ARG A 101 9.81 11.72 16.69
C ARG A 101 8.36 11.51 17.14
N THR A 102 7.51 11.00 16.25
CA THR A 102 6.10 10.74 16.57
C THR A 102 5.94 9.70 17.69
N ILE A 103 6.78 8.66 17.73
CA ILE A 103 6.81 7.69 18.84
C ILE A 103 7.17 8.38 20.16
N GLY A 104 8.20 9.23 20.18
CA GLY A 104 8.63 9.96 21.38
C GLY A 104 7.55 10.92 21.92
N GLU A 105 6.94 11.69 21.01
CA GLU A 105 5.78 12.56 21.32
C GLU A 105 4.61 11.74 21.87
N LEU A 106 4.23 10.62 21.24
CA LEU A 106 3.14 9.76 21.71
C LEU A 106 3.44 9.11 23.07
N LYS A 107 4.68 8.65 23.33
CA LYS A 107 5.10 8.15 24.65
C LYS A 107 5.01 9.22 25.74
N THR A 108 5.17 10.49 25.39
CA THR A 108 5.05 11.63 26.32
C THR A 108 3.58 11.98 26.58
N LEU A 109 2.73 11.99 25.55
CA LEU A 109 1.31 12.32 25.65
C LEU A 109 0.43 11.19 26.18
N ARG A 110 0.82 9.93 25.93
CA ARG A 110 0.12 8.71 26.37
C ARG A 110 1.14 7.76 27.03
N PRO A 111 1.59 8.04 28.27
CA PRO A 111 2.55 7.20 28.96
C PRO A 111 1.99 5.79 29.17
N GLN A 112 2.71 4.78 28.65
CA GLN A 112 2.39 3.37 28.90
C GLN A 112 3.00 2.95 30.24
N THR A 113 2.23 2.23 31.05
CA THR A 113 2.72 1.64 32.30
C THR A 113 3.47 0.33 32.01
N GLY A 114 4.74 0.45 31.64
CA GLY A 114 5.62 -0.67 31.31
C GLY A 114 5.83 -0.88 29.81
N GLU A 115 6.80 -1.72 29.46
CA GLU A 115 7.14 -2.02 28.06
C GLU A 115 6.12 -2.95 27.39
N PRO A 116 5.85 -2.81 26.07
CA PRO A 116 4.99 -3.72 25.33
C PRO A 116 5.49 -5.17 25.38
N GLY A 117 4.74 -6.04 26.05
CA GLY A 117 5.01 -7.47 26.08
C GLY A 117 4.93 -8.13 24.69
N ALA A 118 5.62 -9.26 24.55
CA ALA A 118 5.73 -10.07 23.34
C ALA A 118 4.41 -10.25 22.55
N LEU A 119 4.51 -10.45 21.24
CA LEU A 119 3.33 -10.65 20.38
C LEU A 119 2.65 -11.99 20.68
N PRO A 120 1.39 -12.02 21.19
CA PRO A 120 0.73 -13.28 21.53
C PRO A 120 0.55 -14.17 20.30
N ALA A 121 0.72 -15.49 20.47
CA ALA A 121 0.56 -16.44 19.37
C ALA A 121 -0.84 -16.37 18.70
N SER A 122 -1.88 -15.99 19.46
CA SER A 122 -3.23 -15.73 18.95
C SER A 122 -3.29 -14.52 18.01
N ALA A 123 -2.58 -13.42 18.33
CA ALA A 123 -2.47 -12.23 17.49
C ALA A 123 -1.62 -12.52 16.24
N ARG A 124 -0.49 -13.23 16.39
CA ARG A 124 0.36 -13.64 15.26
C ARG A 124 -0.39 -14.52 14.26
N ARG A 125 -1.16 -15.51 14.71
CA ARG A 125 -1.99 -16.36 13.82
C ARG A 125 -3.13 -15.60 13.14
N ARG A 126 -3.77 -14.68 13.86
CA ARG A 126 -4.84 -13.81 13.34
C ARG A 126 -4.29 -12.83 12.29
N GLY A 127 -3.09 -12.30 12.54
CA GLY A 127 -2.40 -11.31 11.72
C GLY A 127 -2.79 -9.87 12.06
N TRP A 128 -3.22 -9.60 13.28
CA TRP A 128 -3.36 -8.23 13.81
C TRP A 128 -3.42 -8.21 15.35
N TYR A 129 -3.14 -7.04 15.93
CA TYR A 129 -3.49 -6.69 17.31
C TYR A 129 -3.86 -5.21 17.42
N LEU A 130 -4.68 -4.85 18.41
CA LEU A 130 -5.03 -3.47 18.71
C LEU A 130 -3.90 -2.80 19.50
N GLY A 131 -3.60 -1.56 19.14
CA GLY A 131 -2.61 -0.73 19.81
C GLY A 131 -2.21 0.49 18.97
N GLY A 132 -1.82 1.56 19.65
CA GLY A 132 -1.27 2.76 19.04
C GLY A 132 0.08 2.53 18.36
N LEU A 133 0.53 3.55 17.62
CA LEU A 133 1.80 3.49 16.90
C LEU A 133 2.98 3.25 17.84
N HIS A 134 2.94 3.84 19.04
CA HIS A 134 3.91 3.67 20.12
C HIS A 134 3.74 2.38 20.94
N GLU A 135 2.75 1.55 20.63
CA GLU A 135 2.48 0.25 21.26
C GLU A 135 2.94 -0.92 20.35
N ARG A 136 3.93 -0.68 19.47
CA ARG A 136 4.53 -1.75 18.66
C ARG A 136 5.17 -2.80 19.58
N ARG A 137 4.76 -4.06 19.45
CA ARG A 137 5.32 -5.18 20.22
C ARG A 137 6.64 -5.65 19.58
N PRO A 138 7.67 -6.05 20.36
CA PRO A 138 8.98 -6.42 19.82
C PRO A 138 8.94 -7.46 18.69
N ASP A 139 8.13 -8.52 18.83
CA ASP A 139 8.05 -9.61 17.84
C ASP A 139 7.01 -9.39 16.73
N THR A 140 6.68 -8.13 16.44
CA THR A 140 5.83 -7.74 15.31
C THR A 140 6.67 -7.75 14.03
N PRO A 141 6.31 -8.53 13.00
CA PRO A 141 7.08 -8.54 11.76
C PRO A 141 7.15 -7.15 11.09
N ASP A 142 8.26 -6.89 10.38
CA ASP A 142 8.53 -5.58 9.78
C ASP A 142 7.68 -5.28 8.53
N ASP A 143 7.02 -6.29 7.95
CA ASP A 143 6.03 -6.10 6.88
C ASP A 143 4.66 -5.62 7.41
N TRP A 144 4.42 -5.66 8.72
CA TRP A 144 3.16 -5.21 9.30
C TRP A 144 3.04 -3.69 9.28
N ILE A 145 1.85 -3.23 8.92
CA ILE A 145 1.50 -1.81 8.89
C ILE A 145 0.76 -1.44 10.18
N TRP A 146 0.92 -0.21 10.63
CA TRP A 146 0.00 0.37 11.59
C TRP A 146 -1.11 1.11 10.85
N VAL A 147 -2.34 1.00 11.34
CA VAL A 147 -3.52 1.63 10.75
C VAL A 147 -4.35 2.33 11.82
N ARG A 148 -4.98 3.44 11.45
CA ARG A 148 -5.95 4.15 12.29
C ARG A 148 -7.23 4.44 11.53
N ARG A 149 -8.37 4.21 12.18
CA ARG A 149 -9.72 4.56 11.74
C ARG A 149 -10.56 4.98 12.94
N GLU A 150 -10.85 6.28 13.05
CA GLU A 150 -11.60 6.84 14.19
C GLU A 150 -10.96 6.42 15.54
N ASN A 151 -11.67 5.62 16.36
CA ASN A 151 -11.21 5.10 17.65
C ASN A 151 -10.48 3.75 17.57
N LEU A 152 -10.20 3.25 16.36
CA LEU A 152 -9.50 1.99 16.10
C LEU A 152 -8.06 2.27 15.69
N GLU A 153 -7.10 1.90 16.54
CA GLU A 153 -5.65 1.90 16.24
C GLU A 153 -5.15 0.45 16.31
N ALA A 154 -4.45 -0.04 15.28
CA ALA A 154 -4.03 -1.44 15.19
C ALA A 154 -2.77 -1.65 14.35
N TRP A 155 -2.01 -2.68 14.70
CA TRP A 155 -0.95 -3.26 13.88
C TRP A 155 -1.50 -4.47 13.12
N VAL A 156 -1.33 -4.49 11.79
CA VAL A 156 -2.03 -5.41 10.88
C VAL A 156 -1.06 -5.99 9.85
N ASN A 157 -1.11 -7.31 9.64
CA ASN A 157 -0.43 -7.98 8.55
C ASN A 157 -1.06 -7.57 7.20
N PRO A 158 -0.29 -7.17 6.17
CA PRO A 158 -0.83 -6.71 4.90
C PRO A 158 -1.78 -7.72 4.23
N ARG A 159 -1.49 -9.02 4.36
CA ARG A 159 -2.27 -10.13 3.78
C ARG A 159 -3.56 -10.43 4.55
N ARG A 160 -3.82 -9.72 5.65
CA ARG A 160 -5.00 -9.87 6.52
C ARG A 160 -5.85 -8.61 6.63
N VAL A 161 -5.53 -7.55 5.90
CA VAL A 161 -6.26 -6.27 5.95
C VAL A 161 -7.76 -6.43 5.69
N GLU A 162 -8.16 -7.21 4.69
CA GLU A 162 -9.59 -7.43 4.40
C GLU A 162 -10.27 -8.20 5.53
N ALA A 163 -9.63 -9.23 6.08
CA ALA A 163 -10.14 -9.98 7.23
C ALA A 163 -10.25 -9.12 8.51
N PHE A 164 -9.30 -8.20 8.71
CA PHE A 164 -9.37 -7.18 9.76
C PHE A 164 -10.56 -6.24 9.53
N ALA A 165 -10.68 -5.66 8.34
CA ALA A 165 -11.80 -4.78 7.98
C ALA A 165 -13.16 -5.47 8.18
N THR A 166 -13.32 -6.72 7.72
CA THR A 166 -14.53 -7.51 7.97
C THR A 166 -14.79 -7.73 9.46
N SER A 167 -13.75 -8.07 10.25
CA SER A 167 -13.88 -8.33 11.69
C SER A 167 -14.35 -7.11 12.49
N TYR A 168 -14.01 -5.89 12.04
CA TYR A 168 -14.42 -4.62 12.65
C TYR A 168 -15.52 -3.89 11.85
N GLN A 169 -16.15 -4.57 10.87
CA GLN A 169 -17.23 -4.04 10.03
C GLN A 169 -16.90 -2.72 9.31
N LEU A 170 -15.63 -2.53 8.91
CA LEU A 170 -15.16 -1.31 8.26
C LEU A 170 -15.64 -1.24 6.81
N GLY A 171 -16.44 -0.22 6.50
CA GLY A 171 -16.76 0.17 5.12
C GLY A 171 -15.64 1.00 4.50
N ALA A 172 -15.56 1.02 3.17
CA ALA A 172 -14.67 1.95 2.47
C ALA A 172 -15.11 3.40 2.73
N MET A 173 -14.18 4.27 3.10
CA MET A 173 -14.44 5.65 3.50
C MET A 173 -14.98 6.52 2.35
N ASN A 174 -14.73 6.12 1.11
CA ASN A 174 -15.26 6.75 -0.11
C ASN A 174 -16.55 6.07 -0.64
N ALA A 175 -17.12 5.09 0.07
CA ALA A 175 -18.39 4.51 -0.33
C ALA A 175 -19.50 5.57 -0.17
N PRO A 176 -20.36 5.81 -1.18
CA PRO A 176 -21.53 6.64 -0.99
C PRO A 176 -22.40 5.99 0.09
N THR A 177 -22.65 6.72 1.18
CA THR A 177 -23.58 6.30 2.22
C THR A 177 -24.97 6.23 1.60
N GLN A 178 -25.36 5.05 1.11
CA GLN A 178 -26.76 4.79 0.81
C GLN A 178 -27.54 5.08 2.11
N PRO A 179 -28.54 5.98 2.08
CA PRO A 179 -29.31 6.28 3.27
C PRO A 179 -29.95 4.97 3.74
N ARG A 180 -29.66 4.57 4.98
CA ARG A 180 -30.33 3.42 5.59
C ARG A 180 -31.82 3.74 5.58
N VAL A 181 -32.59 3.00 4.78
CA VAL A 181 -34.05 3.14 4.71
C VAL A 181 -34.61 2.79 6.09
N GLN A 182 -34.88 3.81 6.91
CA GLN A 182 -35.62 3.65 8.14
C GLN A 182 -37.09 3.44 7.77
N PHE A 183 -37.55 2.19 7.90
CA PHE A 183 -38.97 1.86 7.83
C PHE A 183 -39.67 2.46 9.04
N MET A 184 -40.28 3.63 8.85
CA MET A 184 -41.05 4.31 9.89
C MET A 184 -42.47 3.74 9.93
N PHE A 185 -42.73 2.83 10.86
CA PHE A 185 -44.07 2.27 11.08
C PHE A 185 -44.98 3.31 11.76
N SER A 186 -45.83 3.98 10.98
CA SER A 186 -46.90 4.82 11.50
C SER A 186 -48.12 3.96 11.88
N TYR A 187 -48.34 3.77 13.18
CA TYR A 187 -49.59 3.19 13.67
C TYR A 187 -50.72 4.22 13.55
N GLY A 188 -51.54 4.06 12.52
CA GLY A 188 -52.75 4.86 12.35
C GLY A 188 -53.81 4.51 13.40
N VAL A 189 -53.99 5.38 14.39
CA VAL A 189 -55.11 5.30 15.34
C VAL A 189 -56.40 5.67 14.59
N ARG A 190 -57.21 4.67 14.23
CA ARG A 190 -58.60 4.91 13.83
C ARG A 190 -59.40 5.38 15.05
N ARG A 191 -60.10 6.49 14.91
CA ARG A 191 -61.27 6.84 15.71
C ARG A 191 -62.52 6.50 14.92
#